data_AF-A0A5Q2FCK6-F1
#
_entry.id   AF-A0A5Q2FCK6-F1
#
_cell.length_a   1.000
_cell.length_b   1.000
_cell.length_c   1.000
_cell.angle_alpha   90.00
_cell.angle_beta   90.00
_cell.angle_gamma   90.00
#
_symmetry.space_group_name_H-M   'P 1'
#
loop_
_entity.id
_entity.type
_entity.pdbx_description
1 polymer ?
#
loop_
_entity_poly.entity_id
_entity_poly.type
_entity_poly.pdbx_seq_one_letter_code
_entity_poly.pdbx_strand_id
1 'polypeptide(L)'
;MADEERMAKDLYTAIAAKYPDATTFTRIASSEQRHEERVLALLDRYQLTHPSTTAGTYDDKDVQKLYNDWLAQAQTSESAAYQVGVDLEKADVADLRTAIDTSDNADLDQVYGHLLTASQRHQAAFAAGPGATPALGPNGQGARNGQGAMNGQGMRNGQGAMNGQGLRNGSCLTN
;
A
#
# COMPACT_ATOMS: atom_id res chain seq x y z
N MET A 1 -8.78 -13.06 6.48
CA MET A 1 -7.57 -12.22 6.30
C MET A 1 -6.30 -13.00 5.97
N ALA A 2 -5.70 -13.82 6.86
CA ALA A 2 -4.43 -14.50 6.51
C ALA A 2 -4.53 -15.40 5.25
N ASP A 3 -5.62 -16.17 5.15
CA ASP A 3 -5.92 -16.98 3.96
C ASP A 3 -6.25 -16.13 2.72
N GLU A 4 -6.86 -14.95 2.87
CA GLU A 4 -7.21 -14.05 1.77
C GLU A 4 -5.96 -13.43 1.13
N GLU A 5 -5.04 -12.90 1.95
CA GLU A 5 -3.76 -12.31 1.49
C GLU A 5 -2.90 -13.34 0.78
N ARG A 6 -2.80 -14.55 1.36
CA ARG A 6 -2.10 -15.68 0.74
C ARG A 6 -2.76 -16.09 -0.56
N MET A 7 -4.09 -16.12 -0.60
CA MET A 7 -4.84 -16.45 -1.81
C MET A 7 -4.61 -15.45 -2.93
N ALA A 8 -4.62 -14.15 -2.62
CA ALA A 8 -4.29 -13.08 -3.56
C ALA A 8 -2.87 -13.26 -4.13
N LYS A 9 -1.88 -13.47 -3.26
CA LYS A 9 -0.49 -13.74 -3.65
C LYS A 9 -0.38 -14.93 -4.60
N ASP A 10 -0.97 -16.07 -4.22
CA ASP A 10 -0.88 -17.31 -4.99
C ASP A 10 -1.56 -17.17 -6.35
N LEU A 11 -2.75 -16.56 -6.38
CA LEU A 11 -3.51 -16.32 -7.60
C LEU A 11 -2.73 -15.39 -8.55
N TYR A 12 -2.23 -14.26 -8.08
CA TYR A 12 -1.46 -13.33 -8.90
C TYR A 12 -0.13 -13.92 -9.37
N THR A 13 0.50 -14.77 -8.57
CA THR A 13 1.69 -15.52 -8.99
C THR A 13 1.37 -16.50 -10.12
N ALA A 14 0.26 -17.24 -10.01
CA ALA A 14 -0.19 -18.15 -11.06
C ALA A 14 -0.56 -17.41 -12.36
N ILE A 15 -1.22 -16.26 -12.25
CA ILE A 15 -1.57 -15.41 -13.40
C ILE A 15 -0.31 -14.83 -14.06
N ALA A 16 0.65 -14.32 -13.27
CA ALA A 16 1.91 -13.79 -13.79
C ALA A 16 2.70 -14.86 -14.56
N ALA A 17 2.67 -16.12 -14.12
CA ALA A 17 3.28 -17.23 -14.85
C ALA A 17 2.59 -17.49 -16.21
N LYS A 18 1.28 -17.25 -16.31
CA LYS A 18 0.51 -17.40 -17.55
C LYS A 18 0.67 -16.22 -18.52
N TYR A 19 0.78 -15.01 -17.98
CA TYR A 19 0.87 -13.74 -18.73
C TYR A 19 2.11 -12.94 -18.27
N PRO A 20 3.32 -13.35 -18.69
CA PRO A 20 4.57 -12.78 -18.17
C PRO A 20 4.76 -11.28 -18.50
N ASP A 21 4.14 -10.80 -19.58
CA ASP A 21 4.19 -9.38 -19.97
C ASP A 21 3.25 -8.50 -19.12
N ALA A 22 2.29 -9.10 -18.42
CA ALA A 22 1.35 -8.42 -17.52
C ALA A 22 2.01 -8.14 -16.16
N THR A 23 3.06 -7.32 -16.16
CA THR A 23 3.94 -7.03 -15.01
C THR A 23 3.23 -6.51 -13.75
N THR A 24 1.99 -6.02 -13.87
CA THR A 24 1.14 -5.62 -12.75
C THR A 24 0.94 -6.77 -11.76
N PHE A 25 0.68 -8.00 -12.23
CA PHE A 25 0.48 -9.16 -11.36
C PHE A 25 1.71 -9.50 -10.53
N THR A 26 2.90 -9.52 -11.14
CA THR A 26 4.16 -9.78 -10.41
C THR A 26 4.43 -8.74 -9.31
N ARG A 27 4.17 -7.46 -9.61
CA ARG A 27 4.38 -6.37 -8.65
C ARG A 27 3.41 -6.46 -7.48
N ILE A 28 2.14 -6.72 -7.76
CA ILE A 28 1.09 -6.80 -6.73
C ILE A 28 1.25 -8.08 -5.91
N ALA A 29 1.56 -9.23 -6.51
CA ALA A 29 1.90 -10.47 -5.76
C ALA A 29 3.04 -10.26 -4.75
N SER A 30 4.05 -9.45 -5.11
CA SER A 30 5.14 -9.09 -4.18
C SER A 30 4.66 -8.19 -3.04
N SER A 31 3.57 -7.43 -3.22
CA SER A 31 2.91 -6.69 -2.15
C SER A 31 2.07 -7.59 -1.26
N GLU A 32 1.29 -8.50 -1.84
CA GLU A 32 0.50 -9.47 -1.07
C GLU A 32 1.36 -10.36 -0.18
N GLN A 33 2.56 -10.73 -0.62
CA GLN A 33 3.51 -11.42 0.27
C GLN A 33 3.84 -10.61 1.53
N ARG A 34 3.98 -9.28 1.42
CA ARG A 34 4.24 -8.41 2.59
C ARG A 34 2.99 -8.19 3.43
N HIS A 35 1.79 -8.25 2.83
CA HIS A 35 0.54 -8.18 3.57
C HIS A 35 0.35 -9.45 4.40
N GLU A 36 0.52 -10.62 3.78
CA GLU A 36 0.50 -11.92 4.46
C GLU A 36 1.48 -11.94 5.64
N GLU A 37 2.74 -11.51 5.45
CA GLU A 37 3.74 -11.42 6.53
C GLU A 37 3.27 -10.55 7.71
N ARG A 38 2.57 -9.44 7.45
CA ARG A 38 2.04 -8.57 8.50
C ARG A 38 0.88 -9.23 9.26
N VAL A 39 0.03 -9.96 8.56
CA VAL A 39 -1.08 -10.69 9.19
C VAL A 39 -0.55 -11.86 10.00
N LEU A 40 0.42 -12.62 9.50
CA LEU A 40 1.09 -13.69 10.25
C LEU A 40 1.77 -13.15 11.52
N ALA A 41 2.40 -11.99 11.46
CA ALA A 41 2.97 -11.35 12.66
C ALA A 41 1.91 -10.98 13.72
N LEU A 42 0.67 -10.66 13.31
CA LEU A 42 -0.44 -10.50 14.25
C LEU A 42 -0.85 -11.85 14.87
N LEU A 43 -0.91 -12.92 14.07
CA LEU A 43 -1.20 -14.26 14.58
C LEU A 43 -0.18 -14.68 15.64
N ASP A 44 1.11 -14.45 15.38
CA ASP A 44 2.18 -14.69 16.35
C ASP A 44 1.99 -13.89 17.64
N ARG A 45 1.69 -12.59 17.51
CA ARG A 45 1.49 -11.70 18.66
C ARG A 45 0.33 -12.15 19.55
N TYR A 46 -0.74 -12.65 18.96
CA TYR A 46 -1.91 -13.15 19.68
C TYR A 46 -1.88 -14.66 19.92
N GLN A 47 -0.77 -15.34 19.59
CA GLN A 47 -0.57 -16.78 19.79
C GLN A 47 -1.67 -17.62 19.11
N LEU A 48 -2.11 -17.17 17.93
CA LEU A 48 -3.07 -17.86 17.09
C LEU A 48 -2.36 -18.81 16.13
N THR A 49 -3.05 -19.89 15.76
CA THR A 49 -2.53 -20.87 14.80
C THR A 49 -2.39 -20.25 13.42
N HIS A 50 -1.29 -20.57 12.73
CA HIS A 50 -1.08 -20.17 11.35
C HIS A 50 -1.92 -21.06 10.41
N PRO A 51 -2.47 -20.50 9.32
CA PRO A 51 -3.11 -21.31 8.29
C PRO A 51 -2.08 -22.19 7.56
N SER A 52 -2.56 -23.13 6.75
CA SER A 52 -1.73 -23.88 5.80
C SER A 52 -0.81 -22.97 4.98
N THR A 53 0.37 -23.45 4.58
CA THR A 53 1.30 -22.73 3.69
C THR A 53 1.36 -23.32 2.27
N THR A 54 0.54 -24.34 2.00
CA THR A 54 0.53 -25.01 0.69
C THR A 54 -0.16 -24.14 -0.34
N ALA A 55 0.55 -23.78 -1.41
CA ALA A 55 0.03 -22.88 -2.43
C ALA A 55 -1.26 -23.42 -3.09
N GLY A 56 -2.25 -22.54 -3.24
CA GLY A 56 -3.55 -22.89 -3.82
C GLY A 56 -4.42 -23.80 -2.95
N THR A 57 -4.04 -24.06 -1.70
CA THR A 57 -4.81 -24.84 -0.73
C THR A 57 -5.10 -24.02 0.53
N TYR A 58 -6.39 -23.87 0.88
CA TYR A 58 -6.86 -23.04 1.98
C TYR A 58 -7.74 -23.82 2.94
N ASP A 59 -7.63 -23.51 4.23
CA ASP A 59 -8.41 -24.18 5.28
C ASP A 59 -9.88 -23.71 5.23
N ASP A 60 -10.09 -22.44 4.89
CA ASP A 60 -11.41 -21.89 4.59
C ASP A 60 -11.90 -22.36 3.21
N LYS A 61 -13.06 -23.04 3.20
CA LYS A 61 -13.67 -23.60 1.99
C LYS A 61 -14.21 -22.55 1.04
N ASP A 62 -14.64 -21.40 1.55
CA ASP A 62 -15.13 -20.30 0.73
C ASP A 62 -13.96 -19.62 0.02
N VAL A 63 -12.83 -19.43 0.72
CA VAL A 63 -11.56 -18.97 0.10
C VAL A 63 -11.07 -19.96 -0.95
N GLN A 64 -11.08 -21.26 -0.65
CA GLN A 64 -10.70 -22.29 -1.62
C GLN A 64 -11.56 -22.26 -2.88
N LYS A 65 -12.87 -22.05 -2.72
CA LYS A 65 -13.79 -21.95 -3.86
C LYS A 65 -13.50 -20.70 -4.70
N LEU A 66 -13.30 -19.54 -4.06
CA LEU A 66 -12.95 -18.30 -4.75
C LEU A 66 -11.66 -18.44 -5.53
N TYR A 67 -10.60 -19.01 -4.94
CA TYR A 67 -9.35 -19.27 -5.63
C TYR A 67 -9.56 -20.11 -6.91
N ASN A 68 -10.30 -21.22 -6.81
CA ASN A 68 -10.55 -22.11 -7.94
C ASN A 68 -11.32 -21.40 -9.06
N ASP A 69 -12.38 -20.68 -8.71
CA ASP A 69 -13.25 -19.99 -9.67
C ASP A 69 -12.49 -18.86 -10.39
N TRP A 70 -11.77 -18.03 -9.63
CA TRP A 70 -11.00 -16.92 -10.17
C TRP A 70 -9.79 -17.37 -10.97
N LEU A 71 -9.10 -18.44 -10.57
CA LEU A 71 -8.02 -19.01 -11.36
C LEU A 71 -8.54 -19.51 -12.71
N ALA A 72 -9.67 -20.22 -12.72
CA ALA A 72 -10.29 -20.69 -13.96
C ALA A 72 -10.70 -19.53 -14.87
N GLN A 73 -11.30 -18.48 -14.31
CA GLN A 73 -11.67 -17.27 -15.06
C GLN A 73 -10.43 -16.55 -15.62
N ALA A 74 -9.41 -16.33 -14.81
CA ALA A 74 -8.20 -15.62 -15.21
C ALA A 74 -7.43 -16.34 -16.33
N GLN A 75 -7.52 -17.67 -16.40
CA GLN A 75 -6.88 -18.46 -17.46
C GLN A 75 -7.52 -18.28 -18.85
N THR A 76 -8.73 -17.72 -18.93
CA THR A 76 -9.46 -17.59 -20.21
C THR A 76 -8.84 -16.53 -21.12
N SER A 77 -8.37 -15.40 -20.58
CA SER A 77 -7.72 -14.32 -21.31
C SER A 77 -7.04 -13.35 -20.36
N GLU A 78 -6.06 -12.59 -20.85
CA GLU A 78 -5.41 -11.53 -20.05
C GLU A 78 -6.44 -10.51 -19.54
N SER A 79 -7.40 -10.09 -20.37
CA SER A 79 -8.47 -9.18 -19.93
C SER A 79 -9.31 -9.77 -18.80
N ALA A 80 -9.62 -11.08 -18.83
CA ALA A 80 -10.34 -11.74 -17.75
C ALA A 80 -9.48 -11.81 -16.47
N ALA A 81 -8.16 -11.98 -16.60
CA ALA A 81 -7.25 -11.95 -15.47
C ALA A 81 -7.23 -10.57 -14.79
N TYR A 82 -7.21 -9.47 -15.55
CA TYR A 82 -7.31 -8.12 -14.97
C TYR A 82 -8.65 -7.89 -14.27
N GLN A 83 -9.76 -8.41 -14.84
CA GLN A 83 -11.06 -8.35 -14.20
C GLN A 83 -11.07 -9.12 -12.86
N VAL A 84 -10.48 -10.31 -12.84
CA VAL A 84 -10.27 -11.08 -11.59
C VAL A 84 -9.46 -10.29 -10.56
N GLY A 85 -8.42 -9.58 -11.00
CA GLY A 85 -7.66 -8.65 -10.15
C GLY A 85 -8.56 -7.57 -9.52
N VAL A 86 -9.41 -6.91 -10.32
CA VAL A 86 -10.37 -5.92 -9.81
C VAL A 86 -11.37 -6.53 -8.82
N ASP A 87 -11.90 -7.71 -9.13
CA ASP A 87 -12.93 -8.37 -8.32
C ASP A 87 -12.39 -8.82 -6.97
N LEU A 88 -11.17 -9.38 -6.96
CA LEU A 88 -10.49 -9.79 -5.73
C LEU A 88 -10.21 -8.59 -4.83
N GLU A 89 -9.57 -7.54 -5.36
CA GLU A 89 -9.23 -6.35 -4.55
C GLU A 89 -10.48 -5.63 -4.02
N LYS A 90 -11.59 -5.70 -4.75
CA LYS A 90 -12.87 -5.18 -4.27
C LYS A 90 -13.42 -5.99 -3.10
N ALA A 91 -13.29 -7.32 -3.13
CA ALA A 91 -13.68 -8.18 -2.02
C ALA A 91 -12.81 -7.89 -0.80
N ASP A 92 -11.49 -7.84 -0.98
CA ASP A 92 -10.54 -7.55 0.09
C ASP A 92 -10.79 -6.19 0.76
N VAL A 93 -11.06 -5.14 -0.03
CA VAL A 93 -11.47 -3.83 0.49
C VAL A 93 -12.75 -3.90 1.34
N ALA A 94 -13.72 -4.74 0.97
CA ALA A 94 -14.96 -4.89 1.72
C ALA A 94 -14.74 -5.65 3.04
N ASP A 95 -13.93 -6.70 3.00
CA ASP A 95 -13.62 -7.52 4.16
C ASP A 95 -12.76 -6.75 5.17
N LEU A 96 -11.75 -6.00 4.69
CA LEU A 96 -10.92 -5.14 5.53
C LEU A 96 -11.72 -4.02 6.20
N ARG A 97 -12.66 -3.38 5.48
CA ARG A 97 -13.57 -2.39 6.09
C ARG A 97 -14.40 -3.01 7.19
N THR A 98 -14.99 -4.18 6.93
CA THR A 98 -15.78 -4.91 7.92
C THR A 98 -14.94 -5.29 9.13
N ALA A 99 -13.71 -5.77 8.93
CA ALA A 99 -12.80 -6.14 10.00
C ALA A 99 -12.41 -4.92 10.86
N ILE A 100 -12.12 -3.77 10.26
CA ILE A 100 -11.82 -2.52 10.97
C ILE A 100 -13.06 -2.04 11.74
N ASP A 101 -14.23 -2.01 11.11
CA ASP A 101 -15.46 -1.49 11.73
C ASP A 101 -15.94 -2.35 12.92
N THR A 102 -15.55 -3.62 12.95
CA THR A 102 -15.95 -4.58 14.01
C THR A 102 -14.88 -4.82 15.06
N SER A 103 -13.64 -4.39 14.81
CA SER A 103 -12.55 -4.55 15.77
C SER A 103 -12.58 -3.47 16.84
N ASP A 104 -12.20 -3.84 18.06
CA ASP A 104 -11.85 -2.92 19.15
C ASP A 104 -10.34 -2.93 19.45
N ASN A 105 -9.55 -3.50 18.54
CA ASN A 105 -8.13 -3.77 18.72
C ASN A 105 -7.26 -2.87 17.83
N ALA A 106 -6.60 -1.89 18.48
CA ALA A 106 -5.76 -0.91 17.80
C ALA A 106 -4.61 -1.51 16.98
N ASP A 107 -4.07 -2.68 17.35
CA ASP A 107 -3.03 -3.35 16.57
C ASP A 107 -3.61 -3.88 15.23
N LEU A 108 -4.84 -4.41 15.26
CA LEU A 108 -5.56 -4.87 14.06
C LEU A 108 -5.93 -3.67 13.17
N ASP A 109 -6.50 -2.62 13.74
CA ASP A 109 -6.88 -1.41 13.00
C ASP A 109 -5.70 -0.81 12.24
N GLN A 110 -4.52 -0.77 12.88
CA GLN A 110 -3.32 -0.25 12.26
C GLN A 110 -2.91 -1.11 11.06
N VAL A 111 -2.84 -2.43 11.21
CA VAL A 111 -2.44 -3.33 10.11
C VAL A 111 -3.48 -3.33 9.00
N TYR A 112 -4.75 -3.52 9.33
CA TYR A 112 -5.84 -3.58 8.35
C TYR A 112 -6.06 -2.25 7.63
N GLY A 113 -5.87 -1.10 8.29
CA GLY A 113 -5.91 0.21 7.63
C GLY A 113 -4.82 0.38 6.58
N HIS A 114 -3.63 -0.19 6.81
CA HIS A 114 -2.54 -0.20 5.81
C HIS A 114 -2.86 -1.11 4.63
N LEU A 115 -3.36 -2.32 4.88
CA LEU A 115 -3.81 -3.25 3.85
C LEU A 115 -4.91 -2.61 3.02
N LEU A 116 -5.95 -2.04 3.64
CA LEU A 116 -7.08 -1.40 2.97
C LEU A 116 -6.63 -0.31 1.97
N THR A 117 -5.64 0.50 2.37
CA THR A 117 -5.09 1.53 1.50
C THR A 117 -4.32 0.94 0.32
N ALA A 118 -3.63 -0.18 0.52
CA ALA A 118 -2.90 -0.90 -0.54
C ALA A 118 -3.87 -1.57 -1.52
N SER A 119 -4.87 -2.31 -1.03
CA SER A 119 -5.87 -3.01 -1.84
C SER A 119 -6.65 -2.03 -2.74
N GLN A 120 -6.99 -0.83 -2.24
CA GLN A 120 -7.58 0.23 -3.07
C GLN A 120 -6.67 0.68 -4.23
N ARG A 121 -5.35 0.71 -4.01
CA ARG A 121 -4.38 1.06 -5.06
C ARG A 121 -4.18 -0.08 -6.04
N HIS A 122 -4.20 -1.32 -5.58
CA HIS A 122 -4.15 -2.51 -6.41
C HIS A 122 -5.39 -2.59 -7.30
N GLN A 123 -6.58 -2.40 -6.72
CA GLN A 123 -7.84 -2.32 -7.46
C GLN A 123 -7.76 -1.28 -8.58
N ALA A 124 -7.27 -0.08 -8.28
CA ALA A 124 -7.09 0.98 -9.28
C ALA A 124 -6.06 0.59 -10.35
N ALA A 125 -4.98 -0.10 -9.99
CA ALA A 125 -3.97 -0.58 -10.92
C ALA A 125 -4.53 -1.65 -11.87
N PHE A 126 -5.32 -2.61 -11.38
CA PHE A 126 -5.97 -3.60 -12.23
C PHE A 126 -7.04 -2.97 -13.12
N ALA A 127 -7.82 -2.02 -12.60
CA ALA A 127 -8.84 -1.32 -13.37
C ALA A 127 -8.25 -0.47 -14.52
N ALA A 128 -7.01 0.00 -14.38
CA ALA A 128 -6.31 0.72 -15.43
C ALA A 128 -5.85 -0.19 -16.59
N GLY A 129 -5.80 -1.51 -16.37
CA GLY A 129 -5.51 -2.52 -17.38
C GLY A 129 -4.02 -2.68 -17.73
N PRO A 130 -3.72 -3.45 -18.79
CA PRO A 130 -2.34 -3.74 -19.21
C PRO A 130 -1.57 -2.48 -19.62
N GLY A 131 -0.31 -2.37 -19.16
CA GLY A 131 0.61 -1.31 -19.59
C GLY A 131 0.36 0.07 -18.98
N ALA A 132 -0.71 0.26 -18.21
CA ALA A 132 -0.85 1.45 -17.37
C ALA A 132 0.27 1.45 -16.33
N THR A 133 1.09 2.50 -16.28
CA THR A 133 2.00 2.72 -15.15
C THR A 133 1.12 3.00 -13.93
N PRO A 134 1.01 2.07 -12.97
CA PRO A 134 0.24 2.35 -11.78
C PRO A 134 1.01 3.45 -11.04
N ALA A 135 0.31 4.36 -10.36
CA ALA A 135 0.92 5.25 -9.37
C ALA A 135 1.38 4.47 -8.10
N LEU A 136 1.84 3.24 -8.29
CA LEU A 136 2.52 2.43 -7.28
C LEU A 136 3.98 2.88 -7.33
N GLY A 137 4.31 3.86 -6.49
CA GLY A 137 5.70 4.24 -6.26
C GLY A 137 6.54 3.01 -5.88
N PRO A 138 7.86 3.00 -6.14
CA PRO A 138 8.69 1.79 -6.10
C PRO A 138 8.80 1.10 -4.74
N ASN A 139 8.26 1.68 -3.67
CA ASN A 139 8.32 1.12 -2.33
C ASN A 139 6.98 1.32 -1.63
N GLY A 140 6.33 0.23 -1.23
CA GLY A 140 5.26 0.20 -0.22
C GLY A 140 5.74 0.61 1.17
N GLN A 141 6.58 1.64 1.26
CA GLN A 141 6.87 2.39 2.47
C GLN A 141 5.87 3.54 2.51
N GLY A 142 4.71 3.27 3.14
CA GLY A 142 3.87 4.35 3.62
C GLY A 142 4.73 5.36 4.35
N ALA A 143 4.55 6.64 4.01
CA ALA A 143 5.29 7.74 4.58
C ALA A 143 5.34 7.63 6.10
N ARG A 144 6.49 7.22 6.65
CA ARG A 144 6.91 7.72 7.96
C ARG A 144 7.19 9.19 7.77
N ASN A 145 6.18 10.02 7.96
CA ASN A 145 6.37 11.44 8.16
C ASN A 145 5.59 11.91 9.38
N GLY A 146 6.01 11.40 10.54
CA GLY A 146 5.98 12.20 11.74
C GLY A 146 7.03 13.29 11.60
N GLN A 147 6.63 14.47 11.16
CA GLN A 147 7.34 15.72 11.39
C GLN A 147 6.31 16.87 11.30
N GLY A 148 5.78 17.24 12.46
CA GLY A 148 5.13 18.53 12.64
C GLY A 148 6.16 19.63 12.37
N ALA A 149 6.11 20.21 11.18
CA ALA A 149 6.78 21.47 10.88
C ALA A 149 5.80 22.60 11.17
N MET A 150 6.00 23.28 12.31
CA MET A 150 5.36 24.55 12.60
C MET A 150 5.73 25.54 11.50
N ASN A 151 4.77 25.94 10.68
CA ASN A 151 4.95 27.01 9.70
C ASN A 151 4.42 28.32 10.29
N GLY A 152 5.25 28.99 11.09
CA GLY A 152 5.03 30.37 11.49
C GLY A 152 5.56 31.32 10.42
N GLN A 153 4.65 31.88 9.62
CA GLN A 153 4.93 32.89 8.60
C GLN A 153 5.68 34.11 9.19
N GLY A 154 6.92 34.29 8.77
CA GLY A 154 7.62 35.57 8.85
C GLY A 154 7.16 36.50 7.73
N MET A 155 6.33 37.49 8.07
CA MET A 155 6.11 38.66 7.21
C MET A 155 7.06 39.78 7.64
N ARG A 156 8.18 39.93 6.93
CA ARG A 156 9.05 41.11 7.00
C ARG A 156 8.64 42.04 5.87
N ASN A 157 7.82 43.04 6.19
CA ASN A 157 7.45 44.09 5.25
C ASN A 157 8.51 45.20 5.31
N GLY A 158 9.28 45.35 4.24
CA GLY A 158 10.22 46.45 4.06
C GLY A 158 9.53 47.68 3.50
N GLN A 159 9.61 48.79 4.22
CA GLN A 159 9.32 50.13 3.71
C GLN A 159 10.35 51.10 4.26
N GLY A 160 10.80 52.03 3.42
CA GLY A 160 11.31 53.32 3.89
C GLY A 160 12.71 53.68 3.42
N ALA A 161 12.75 54.46 2.34
CA ALA A 161 13.90 55.17 1.83
C ALA A 161 14.39 56.29 2.78
N MET A 162 15.64 56.72 2.58
CA MET A 162 16.21 58.10 2.63
C MET A 162 17.63 58.05 3.24
N ASN A 163 18.70 58.28 2.46
CA ASN A 163 19.28 59.56 2.02
C ASN A 163 20.07 60.27 3.15
N GLY A 164 21.38 60.52 2.96
CA GLY A 164 22.13 61.43 3.85
C GLY A 164 23.64 61.20 3.96
N GLN A 165 24.38 62.08 3.28
CA GLN A 165 25.82 62.36 3.27
C GLN A 165 26.55 62.47 4.63
N GLY A 166 27.89 62.29 4.60
CA GLY A 166 28.84 62.93 5.55
C GLY A 166 29.95 61.98 6.05
N LEU A 167 31.14 61.96 5.44
CA LEU A 167 32.35 62.75 5.78
C LEU A 167 33.15 62.29 7.02
N ARG A 168 34.43 61.99 6.75
CA ARG A 168 35.67 62.18 7.56
C ARG A 168 35.89 61.22 8.75
N ASN A 169 36.95 60.39 8.69
CA ASN A 169 38.38 60.65 9.00
C ASN A 169 38.68 60.54 10.51
N GLY A 170 39.62 59.67 10.90
CA GLY A 170 40.12 59.65 12.29
C GLY A 170 40.72 58.31 12.70
N SER A 171 42.04 58.28 12.78
CA SER A 171 42.92 57.20 13.23
C SER A 171 42.91 56.95 14.75
N CYS A 172 43.56 55.83 15.12
CA CYS A 172 44.36 55.61 16.34
C CYS A 172 43.76 54.91 17.59
N LEU A 173 44.46 53.83 17.95
CA LEU A 173 45.01 53.46 19.27
C LEU A 173 44.09 52.80 20.33
N THR A 174 44.45 51.53 20.58
CA THR A 174 44.62 50.84 21.87
C THR A 174 44.14 51.52 23.16
N ASN A 175 43.39 50.74 23.96
CA ASN A 175 43.87 50.27 25.26
C ASN A 175 43.34 48.85 25.51
#